data_AF-A0A371B6F5-F1
#
_entry.id   AF-A0A371B6F5-F1
#
_cell.length_a   1.000
_cell.length_b   1.000
_cell.length_c   1.000
_cell.angle_alpha   90.00
_cell.angle_beta   90.00
_cell.angle_gamma   90.00
#
_symmetry.space_group_name_H-M   'P 1'
#
loop_
_entity.id
_entity.type
_entity.pdbx_description
1 polymer ?
#
loop_
_entity_poly.entity_id
_entity_poly.type
_entity_poly.pdbx_seq_one_letter_code
_entity_poly.pdbx_strand_id
1 'polypeptide(L)'
;MIEGNFKRKIKDAAEVAGLIGARPANGAPRAEAVVMCHGTFDLVHPGHIRHLLYAKSKGDVLVVSLTCDAHITKANHRPYVPEDLRAMNLAALEMVDYVIIDRQPTPIANIAIVCPDYFVKGYEYQAGSLNPKTYEEKEAVESYGGEMIFTPGDIVYSSSAIIDGGPPNLSMEKLVALMEAEKITFSDLRQALDRTGGIRVHIVGDTIVDRLTQTSLIGAAGKTPTFSVRYEGERDYVGGAGIVAKHLASAGAKVTFSTVLGDDAPKDFVLADLVAAGIDTKAIIDRTRPTTVKNAVVADGYRLLKIDTLDNRGISDRVLEQLRQQLKAVDADIVIFSDFRHGIFNARTIDALIEALPAGVFRVGDSQVASRWGNILDFQNFDLITPNEKEARFALGDQDTVVRPLGTKLYEAAGCKHLILKMGDRGLIAFRPSDAPNEPRSFFTVDPFADHIVDAVGAGDALLAYATLTLKSSQNIVIASILGAMAAAVECERDGNIPVTPDDVRDKISRYESRAGFQHSAA
;
A
#
# COMPACT_ATOMS: atom_id res chain seq x y z
N MET A 1 6.77 16.59 33.41
CA MET A 1 5.38 17.03 33.58
C MET A 1 5.36 18.54 33.64
N ILE A 2 4.72 19.21 32.68
CA ILE A 2 4.52 20.66 32.74
C ILE A 2 3.42 20.90 33.79
N GLU A 3 3.79 21.24 35.02
CA GLU A 3 2.86 21.78 36.02
C GLU A 3 2.44 23.20 35.61
N GLY A 4 1.64 23.28 34.55
CA GLY A 4 1.25 24.55 33.96
C GLY A 4 0.04 25.18 34.66
N ASN A 5 0.06 26.52 34.66
CA ASN A 5 -0.91 27.49 35.16
C ASN A 5 -2.35 27.36 34.58
N PHE A 6 -2.67 26.28 33.86
CA PHE A 6 -3.92 26.10 33.12
C PHE A 6 -5.06 25.58 34.00
N LYS A 7 -4.74 24.81 35.06
CA LYS A 7 -5.74 24.30 36.03
C LYS A 7 -6.59 25.40 36.65
N ARG A 8 -6.07 26.63 36.76
CA ARG A 8 -6.82 27.78 37.29
C ARG A 8 -8.06 28.14 36.47
N LYS A 9 -8.06 27.80 35.18
CA LYS A 9 -9.17 28.06 34.26
C LYS A 9 -10.27 27.00 34.36
N ILE A 10 -9.95 25.80 34.86
CA ILE A 10 -10.93 24.73 35.01
C ILE A 10 -11.68 24.95 36.33
N LYS A 11 -12.98 25.21 36.24
CA LYS A 11 -13.84 25.68 37.33
C LYS A 11 -15.23 25.07 37.24
N ASP A 12 -15.93 24.96 38.36
CA ASP A 12 -17.36 24.66 38.32
C ASP A 12 -18.19 25.93 37.99
N ALA A 13 -19.46 25.74 37.64
CA ALA A 13 -20.31 26.87 37.21
C ALA A 13 -20.54 27.91 38.31
N ALA A 14 -20.57 27.50 39.58
CA ALA A 14 -20.77 28.41 40.71
C ALA A 14 -19.52 29.25 40.97
N GLU A 15 -18.34 28.65 40.88
CA GLU A 15 -17.06 29.36 40.91
C GLU A 15 -16.97 30.38 39.78
N VAL A 16 -17.31 29.99 38.54
CA VAL A 16 -17.31 30.90 37.39
C VAL A 16 -18.29 32.06 37.62
N ALA A 17 -19.51 31.79 38.06
CA ALA A 17 -20.52 32.82 38.36
C ALA A 17 -20.03 33.81 39.43
N GLY A 18 -19.31 33.33 40.45
CA GLY A 18 -18.69 34.18 41.48
C GLY A 18 -17.57 35.08 40.94
N LEU A 19 -16.82 34.61 39.92
CA LEU A 19 -15.71 35.35 39.32
C LEU A 19 -16.17 36.39 38.29
N ILE A 20 -17.18 36.09 37.48
CA ILE A 20 -17.69 36.99 36.42
C ILE A 20 -18.75 37.99 36.93
N GLY A 21 -19.26 37.78 38.15
CA GLY A 21 -20.30 38.61 38.74
C GLY A 21 -21.71 38.34 38.22
N ALA A 22 -22.70 38.75 39.02
CA ALA A 22 -24.11 38.58 38.69
C ALA A 22 -24.53 39.43 37.49
N ARG A 23 -25.40 38.89 36.63
CA ARG A 23 -26.00 39.65 35.55
C ARG A 23 -26.90 40.76 36.11
N PRO A 24 -26.92 41.97 35.52
CA PRO A 24 -27.86 43.03 35.87
C PRO A 24 -29.33 42.57 35.80
N ALA A 25 -30.12 42.92 36.83
CA ALA A 25 -31.53 42.52 36.93
C ALA A 25 -32.45 43.12 35.84
N ASN A 26 -31.98 44.13 35.11
CA ASN A 26 -32.68 44.76 33.99
C ASN A 26 -32.45 44.03 32.65
N GLY A 27 -31.75 42.89 32.65
CA GLY A 27 -31.47 42.09 31.46
C GLY A 27 -30.35 42.65 30.57
N ALA A 28 -29.81 43.83 30.89
CA ALA A 28 -28.73 44.44 30.13
C ALA A 28 -27.45 43.60 30.20
N PRO A 29 -26.60 43.64 29.15
CA PRO A 29 -25.31 42.97 29.18
C PRO A 29 -24.43 43.46 30.34
N ARG A 30 -23.55 42.59 30.84
CA ARG A 30 -22.51 42.98 31.80
C ARG A 30 -21.57 44.02 31.20
N ALA A 31 -20.89 44.77 32.09
CA ALA A 31 -19.84 45.70 31.69
C ALA A 31 -18.65 44.99 30.99
N GLU A 32 -18.31 43.79 31.49
CA GLU A 32 -17.48 42.81 30.78
C GLU A 32 -18.41 41.71 30.26
N ALA A 33 -18.65 41.69 28.95
CA ALA A 33 -19.63 40.78 28.35
C ALA A 33 -19.13 39.32 28.43
N VAL A 34 -19.96 38.43 28.96
CA VAL A 34 -19.63 37.01 29.12
C VAL A 34 -20.22 36.22 27.96
N VAL A 35 -19.36 35.46 27.28
CA VAL A 35 -19.72 34.56 26.18
C VAL A 35 -19.55 33.12 26.63
N MET A 36 -20.51 32.26 26.29
CA MET A 36 -20.45 30.84 26.59
C MET A 36 -20.57 29.99 25.33
N CYS A 37 -19.68 29.00 25.19
CA CYS A 37 -19.77 27.93 24.20
C CYS A 37 -20.00 26.59 24.89
N HIS A 38 -20.70 25.66 24.22
CA HIS A 38 -20.87 24.30 24.73
C HIS A 38 -20.71 23.24 23.63
N GLY A 39 -20.00 22.15 23.95
CA GLY A 39 -19.81 21.03 23.03
C GLY A 39 -19.08 19.84 23.62
N THR A 40 -18.81 18.84 22.80
CA THR A 40 -18.03 17.66 23.21
C THR A 40 -16.52 17.93 23.16
N PHE A 41 -16.03 18.67 22.16
CA PHE A 41 -14.59 18.96 22.00
C PHE A 41 -13.69 17.70 22.10
N ASP A 42 -14.10 16.61 21.46
CA ASP A 42 -13.37 15.31 21.51
C ASP A 42 -11.92 15.48 21.03
N LEU A 43 -11.75 15.93 19.78
CA LEU A 43 -10.47 16.41 19.27
C LEU A 43 -10.61 17.90 18.88
N VAL A 44 -9.80 18.75 19.51
CA VAL A 44 -9.69 20.17 19.13
C VAL A 44 -9.02 20.25 17.76
N HIS A 45 -9.64 20.97 16.83
CA HIS A 45 -9.20 21.10 15.44
C HIS A 45 -9.42 22.55 14.96
N PRO A 46 -8.92 22.96 13.77
CA PRO A 46 -9.03 24.34 13.30
C PRO A 46 -10.47 24.91 13.31
N GLY A 47 -11.48 24.07 13.06
CA GLY A 47 -12.90 24.45 13.24
C GLY A 47 -13.24 24.96 14.65
N HIS A 48 -12.85 24.23 15.71
CA HIS A 48 -13.03 24.66 17.10
C HIS A 48 -12.25 25.95 17.40
N ILE A 49 -11.02 26.08 16.92
CA ILE A 49 -10.21 27.28 17.12
C ILE A 49 -10.91 28.51 16.52
N ARG A 50 -11.41 28.42 15.28
CA ARG A 50 -12.15 29.51 14.64
C ARG A 50 -13.46 29.84 15.37
N HIS A 51 -14.20 28.82 15.79
CA HIS A 51 -15.42 28.99 16.57
C HIS A 51 -15.18 29.73 17.90
N LEU A 52 -14.16 29.32 18.66
CA LEU A 52 -13.81 29.94 19.94
C LEU A 52 -13.23 31.34 19.77
N LEU A 53 -12.42 31.59 18.73
CA LEU A 53 -11.94 32.94 18.40
C LEU A 53 -13.10 33.88 18.03
N TYR A 54 -14.07 33.40 17.25
CA TYR A 54 -15.26 34.16 16.94
C TYR A 54 -16.10 34.44 18.20
N ALA A 55 -16.30 33.43 19.05
CA ALA A 55 -17.01 33.60 20.32
C ALA A 55 -16.33 34.66 21.20
N LYS A 56 -15.00 34.59 21.38
CA LYS A 56 -14.21 35.59 22.11
C LYS A 56 -14.32 36.99 21.49
N SER A 57 -14.55 37.13 20.19
CA SER A 57 -14.76 38.45 19.57
C SER A 57 -16.09 39.12 19.95
N LYS A 58 -17.03 38.38 20.58
CA LYS A 58 -18.36 38.87 20.97
C LYS A 58 -18.47 39.31 22.43
N GLY A 59 -17.44 39.08 23.23
CA GLY A 59 -17.41 39.56 24.61
C GLY A 59 -16.05 39.39 25.26
N ASP A 60 -15.91 39.93 26.46
CA ASP A 60 -14.66 40.09 27.17
C ASP A 60 -14.21 38.81 27.89
N VAL A 61 -15.16 37.94 28.29
CA VAL A 61 -14.87 36.68 29.00
C VAL A 61 -15.49 35.50 28.27
N LEU A 62 -14.68 34.53 27.85
CA LEU A 62 -15.13 33.30 27.19
C LEU A 62 -15.11 32.11 28.16
N VAL A 63 -16.30 31.58 28.42
CA VAL A 63 -16.54 30.35 29.18
C VAL A 63 -16.82 29.20 28.19
N VAL A 64 -16.04 28.13 28.25
CA VAL A 64 -16.27 26.94 27.43
C VAL A 64 -16.72 25.78 28.32
N SER A 65 -17.96 25.34 28.15
CA SER A 65 -18.49 24.14 28.81
C SER A 65 -18.31 22.92 27.90
N LEU A 66 -17.85 21.80 28.46
CA LEU A 66 -17.76 20.53 27.75
C LEU A 66 -18.61 19.46 28.42
N THR A 67 -19.31 18.63 27.62
CA THR A 67 -20.07 17.50 28.16
C THR A 67 -19.14 16.45 28.78
N CYS A 68 -19.43 15.97 29.99
CA CYS A 68 -18.68 14.90 30.65
C CYS A 68 -18.77 13.56 29.90
N ASP A 69 -17.84 12.65 30.18
CA ASP A 69 -17.73 11.35 29.49
C ASP A 69 -19.02 10.53 29.63
N ALA A 70 -19.70 10.59 30.78
CA ALA A 70 -20.91 9.83 31.09
C ALA A 70 -22.13 10.16 30.20
N HIS A 71 -22.11 11.29 29.49
CA HIS A 71 -23.26 11.77 28.69
C HIS A 71 -23.00 11.84 27.18
N ILE A 72 -21.83 11.39 26.73
CA ILE A 72 -21.49 11.35 25.30
C ILE A 72 -21.84 9.97 24.74
N THR A 73 -22.92 9.90 23.97
CA THR A 73 -23.42 8.65 23.36
C THR A 73 -23.22 8.60 21.84
N LYS A 74 -22.49 9.57 21.28
CA LYS A 74 -22.26 9.68 19.83
C LYS A 74 -21.23 8.64 19.38
N ALA A 75 -21.73 7.50 18.89
CA ALA A 75 -20.98 6.36 18.35
C ALA A 75 -20.22 5.51 19.39
N ASN A 76 -19.99 4.24 19.05
CA ASN A 76 -19.24 3.30 19.90
C ASN A 76 -17.80 3.82 20.10
N HIS A 77 -17.30 3.77 21.34
CA HIS A 77 -15.93 4.14 21.74
C HIS A 77 -15.59 5.64 21.69
N ARG A 78 -16.58 6.54 21.77
CA ARG A 78 -16.35 7.99 21.92
C ARG A 78 -16.85 8.51 23.28
N PRO A 79 -16.23 9.56 23.85
CA PRO A 79 -15.10 10.32 23.31
C PRO A 79 -13.78 9.53 23.36
N TYR A 80 -12.88 9.81 22.42
CA TYR A 80 -11.53 9.21 22.44
C TYR A 80 -10.64 9.85 23.49
N VAL A 81 -10.85 11.15 23.75
CA VAL A 81 -10.10 11.91 24.74
C VAL A 81 -10.93 12.02 26.03
N PRO A 82 -10.44 11.50 27.17
CA PRO A 82 -11.10 11.66 28.47
C PRO A 82 -11.37 13.12 28.82
N GLU A 83 -12.46 13.37 29.54
CA GLU A 83 -12.94 14.72 29.88
C GLU A 83 -11.88 15.65 30.48
N ASP A 84 -10.99 15.13 31.34
CA ASP A 84 -9.93 15.91 31.97
C ASP A 84 -8.89 16.42 30.96
N LEU A 85 -8.58 15.59 29.96
CA LEU A 85 -7.66 15.97 28.88
C LEU A 85 -8.33 16.94 27.90
N ARG A 86 -9.64 16.77 27.62
CA ARG A 86 -10.42 17.75 26.85
C ARG A 86 -10.47 19.10 27.55
N ALA A 87 -10.70 19.11 28.87
CA ALA A 87 -10.70 20.32 29.69
C ALA A 87 -9.33 20.99 29.68
N MET A 88 -8.26 20.21 29.84
CA MET A 88 -6.88 20.71 29.78
C MET A 88 -6.56 21.33 28.41
N ASN A 89 -6.96 20.69 27.31
CA ASN A 89 -6.75 21.21 25.95
C ASN A 89 -7.43 22.56 25.76
N LEU A 90 -8.68 22.71 26.22
CA LEU A 90 -9.41 23.97 26.14
C LEU A 90 -8.79 25.04 27.04
N ALA A 91 -8.38 24.69 28.27
CA ALA A 91 -7.75 25.62 29.20
C ALA A 91 -6.39 26.14 28.70
N ALA A 92 -5.67 25.34 27.90
CA ALA A 92 -4.41 25.75 27.28
C ALA A 92 -4.60 26.84 26.22
N LEU A 93 -5.80 26.98 25.64
CA LEU A 93 -6.08 28.01 24.64
C LEU A 93 -6.12 29.39 25.28
N GLU A 94 -5.37 30.33 24.68
CA GLU A 94 -5.24 31.70 25.20
C GLU A 94 -6.59 32.41 25.29
N MET A 95 -7.45 32.27 24.27
CA MET A 95 -8.75 32.92 24.21
C MET A 95 -9.81 32.38 25.18
N VAL A 96 -9.57 31.23 25.81
CA VAL A 96 -10.52 30.62 26.75
C VAL A 96 -10.18 31.06 28.17
N ASP A 97 -11.10 31.74 28.85
CA ASP A 97 -10.87 32.25 30.21
C ASP A 97 -11.22 31.19 31.26
N TYR A 98 -12.35 30.48 31.06
CA TYR A 98 -12.81 29.42 31.96
C TYR A 98 -13.31 28.20 31.20
N VAL A 99 -13.09 27.02 31.78
CA VAL A 99 -13.58 25.74 31.28
C VAL A 99 -14.42 25.06 32.34
N ILE A 100 -15.62 24.62 31.98
CA ILE A 100 -16.54 23.88 32.85
C ILE A 100 -16.70 22.46 32.31
N ILE A 101 -16.50 21.45 33.16
CA ILE A 101 -16.91 20.07 32.84
C ILE A 101 -18.37 19.91 33.24
N ASP A 102 -19.25 19.83 32.25
CA ASP A 102 -20.68 19.72 32.43
C ASP A 102 -21.06 18.30 32.84
N ARG A 103 -21.51 18.16 34.10
CA ARG A 103 -21.97 16.88 34.65
C ARG A 103 -23.39 16.52 34.23
N GLN A 104 -24.03 17.35 33.38
CA GLN A 104 -25.35 17.10 32.81
C GLN A 104 -25.25 16.85 31.29
N PRO A 105 -26.25 16.18 30.69
CA PRO A 105 -26.25 15.91 29.26
C PRO A 105 -26.51 17.14 28.37
N THR A 106 -26.95 18.26 28.97
CA THR A 106 -27.21 19.54 28.30
C THR A 106 -26.68 20.70 29.16
N PRO A 107 -26.33 21.85 28.55
CA PRO A 107 -25.75 22.96 29.29
C PRO A 107 -26.76 23.81 30.05
N ILE A 108 -28.04 23.43 30.10
CA ILE A 108 -29.14 24.27 30.59
C ILE A 108 -28.92 24.70 32.05
N ALA A 109 -28.48 23.78 32.91
CA ALA A 109 -28.19 24.09 34.31
C ALA A 109 -27.04 25.10 34.44
N ASN A 110 -25.99 24.93 33.65
CA ASN A 110 -24.85 25.84 33.64
C ASN A 110 -25.20 27.21 33.03
N ILE A 111 -26.06 27.24 32.01
CA ILE A 111 -26.60 28.49 31.44
C ILE A 111 -27.37 29.26 32.51
N ALA A 112 -28.19 28.59 33.31
CA ALA A 112 -28.96 29.24 34.38
C ALA A 112 -28.08 29.79 35.52
N ILE A 113 -26.93 29.15 35.79
CA ILE A 113 -25.99 29.59 36.83
C ILE A 113 -25.08 30.73 36.31
N VAL A 114 -24.50 30.56 35.12
CA VAL A 114 -23.54 31.50 34.53
C VAL A 114 -24.24 32.74 33.94
N CYS A 115 -25.48 32.59 33.46
CA CYS A 115 -26.27 33.63 32.79
C CYS A 115 -25.45 34.42 31.74
N PRO A 116 -24.82 33.77 30.75
CA PRO A 116 -23.97 34.43 29.76
C PRO A 116 -24.71 35.52 28.97
N ASP A 117 -24.01 36.60 28.62
CA ASP A 117 -24.52 37.66 27.74
C ASP A 117 -24.77 37.12 26.33
N TYR A 118 -23.87 36.25 25.86
CA TYR A 118 -24.00 35.57 24.58
C TYR A 118 -23.76 34.07 24.70
N PHE A 119 -24.59 33.26 24.06
CA PHE A 119 -24.36 31.83 23.93
C PHE A 119 -24.09 31.46 22.47
N VAL A 120 -22.89 30.97 22.17
CA VAL A 120 -22.42 30.82 20.78
C VAL A 120 -22.42 29.35 20.38
N LYS A 121 -23.07 29.05 19.25
CA LYS A 121 -23.09 27.72 18.60
C LYS A 121 -22.45 27.76 17.21
N GLY A 122 -22.02 26.59 16.74
CA GLY A 122 -21.46 26.43 15.40
C GLY A 122 -22.52 26.63 14.30
N TYR A 123 -22.06 26.99 13.09
CA TYR A 123 -22.92 27.20 11.92
C TYR A 123 -23.79 25.98 11.55
N GLU A 124 -23.27 24.77 11.82
CA GLU A 124 -23.95 23.49 11.59
C GLU A 124 -25.30 23.36 12.33
N TYR A 125 -25.54 24.19 13.35
CA TYR A 125 -26.81 24.26 14.08
C TYR A 125 -27.82 25.26 13.50
N GLN A 126 -27.40 26.04 12.50
CA GLN A 126 -28.24 27.01 11.78
C GLN A 126 -28.83 26.40 10.48
N ALA A 127 -28.12 25.45 9.86
CA ALA A 127 -28.52 24.83 8.60
C ALA A 127 -29.50 23.65 8.80
N GLY A 128 -30.77 23.97 9.11
CA GLY A 128 -31.86 22.99 9.23
C GLY A 128 -32.97 23.44 10.18
N SER A 129 -34.03 22.64 10.34
CA SER A 129 -34.97 22.80 11.45
C SER A 129 -34.21 22.62 12.77
N LEU A 130 -34.15 23.67 13.60
CA LEU A 130 -33.46 23.69 14.90
C LEU A 130 -33.73 22.38 15.66
N ASN A 131 -32.65 21.68 16.04
CA ASN A 131 -32.75 20.50 16.89
C ASN A 131 -33.47 20.88 18.20
N PRO A 132 -34.40 20.06 18.74
CA PRO A 132 -35.10 20.35 19.99
C PRO A 132 -34.19 20.81 21.13
N LYS A 133 -32.98 20.24 21.24
CA LYS A 133 -31.99 20.65 22.25
C LYS A 133 -31.51 22.09 22.09
N THR A 134 -31.35 22.56 20.85
CA THR A 134 -30.93 23.94 20.57
C THR A 134 -32.06 24.93 20.86
N TYR A 135 -33.31 24.50 20.76
CA TYR A 135 -34.45 25.32 21.18
C TYR A 135 -34.48 25.52 22.69
N GLU A 136 -34.28 24.45 23.48
CA GLU A 136 -34.20 24.53 24.94
C GLU A 136 -33.02 25.41 25.41
N GLU A 137 -31.86 25.30 24.76
CA GLU A 137 -30.71 26.17 25.03
C GLU A 137 -31.03 27.64 24.74
N LYS A 138 -31.75 27.91 23.64
CA LYS A 138 -32.14 29.27 23.25
C LYS A 138 -33.13 29.87 24.25
N GLU A 139 -34.17 29.12 24.61
CA GLU A 139 -35.15 29.53 25.61
C GLU A 139 -34.51 29.81 26.97
N ALA A 140 -33.57 28.96 27.40
CA ALA A 140 -32.81 29.16 28.63
C ALA A 140 -32.03 30.49 28.62
N VAL A 141 -31.36 30.81 27.51
CA VAL A 141 -30.56 32.03 27.36
C VAL A 141 -31.44 33.29 27.27
N GLU A 142 -32.51 33.24 26.49
CA GLU A 142 -33.42 34.37 26.29
C GLU A 142 -34.27 34.68 27.53
N SER A 143 -34.51 33.69 28.41
CA SER A 143 -35.32 33.85 29.64
C SER A 143 -34.83 34.95 30.59
N TYR A 144 -33.54 35.29 30.55
CA TYR A 144 -32.92 36.35 31.34
C TYR A 144 -32.33 37.49 30.50
N GLY A 145 -32.66 37.53 29.19
CA GLY A 145 -32.23 38.58 28.25
C GLY A 145 -30.86 38.36 27.60
N GLY A 146 -30.28 37.16 27.68
CA GLY A 146 -29.11 36.79 26.88
C GLY A 146 -29.46 36.53 25.41
N GLU A 147 -28.46 36.50 24.53
CA GLU A 147 -28.66 36.28 23.10
C GLU A 147 -27.89 35.04 22.60
N MET A 148 -28.53 34.22 21.76
CA MET A 148 -27.86 33.11 21.08
C MET A 148 -27.28 33.56 19.73
N ILE A 149 -25.99 33.32 19.52
CA ILE A 149 -25.26 33.70 18.30
C ILE A 149 -24.76 32.44 17.58
N PHE A 150 -24.79 32.47 16.24
CA PHE A 150 -24.17 31.42 15.42
C PHE A 150 -22.88 31.93 14.76
N THR A 151 -21.88 31.06 14.69
CA THR A 151 -20.61 31.35 14.01
C THR A 151 -20.79 31.32 12.49
N PRO A 152 -20.10 32.17 11.70
CA PRO A 152 -20.16 32.14 10.23
C PRO A 152 -19.67 30.82 9.63
N GLY A 153 -20.26 30.42 8.49
CA GLY A 153 -20.30 29.04 7.98
C GLY A 153 -19.31 28.63 6.90
N ASP A 154 -18.08 29.16 6.90
CA ASP A 154 -17.25 29.04 5.69
C ASP A 154 -16.59 27.66 5.53
N ILE A 155 -16.31 26.91 6.61
CA ILE A 155 -15.72 25.54 6.55
C ILE A 155 -16.08 24.73 7.81
N VAL A 156 -16.77 23.59 7.66
CA VAL A 156 -17.06 22.64 8.76
C VAL A 156 -16.00 21.54 8.77
N TYR A 157 -15.05 21.62 9.71
CA TYR A 157 -14.27 20.46 10.13
C TYR A 157 -14.98 19.85 11.34
N SER A 158 -15.28 18.55 11.33
CA SER A 158 -15.75 17.83 12.52
C SER A 158 -14.71 16.82 12.96
N SER A 159 -14.55 16.61 14.27
CA SER A 159 -13.68 15.56 14.81
C SER A 159 -14.02 14.20 14.19
N SER A 160 -15.30 13.92 13.96
CA SER A 160 -15.76 12.71 13.26
C SER A 160 -15.17 12.60 11.86
N ALA A 161 -15.24 13.63 11.03
CA ALA A 161 -14.70 13.59 9.66
C ALA A 161 -13.17 13.41 9.62
N ILE A 162 -12.44 13.90 10.64
CA ILE A 162 -10.99 13.72 10.77
C ILE A 162 -10.66 12.29 11.22
N ILE A 163 -11.41 11.75 12.19
CA ILE A 163 -11.23 10.39 12.72
C ILE A 163 -11.67 9.32 11.72
N ASP A 164 -12.78 9.57 11.02
CA ASP A 164 -13.38 8.68 10.03
C ASP A 164 -12.68 8.80 8.66
N GLY A 165 -11.65 9.66 8.55
CA GLY A 165 -10.82 9.88 7.35
C GLY A 165 -9.88 8.73 6.99
N GLY A 166 -9.78 7.70 7.82
CA GLY A 166 -9.11 6.43 7.55
C GLY A 166 -8.35 5.87 8.77
N PRO A 167 -8.14 4.54 8.86
CA PRO A 167 -7.27 3.96 9.87
C PRO A 167 -5.85 4.54 9.72
N PRO A 168 -5.04 4.62 10.80
CA PRO A 168 -3.64 4.99 10.68
C PRO A 168 -2.97 4.07 9.66
N ASN A 169 -2.23 4.66 8.71
CA ASN A 169 -1.48 3.89 7.72
C ASN A 169 -0.27 3.25 8.41
N LEU A 170 -0.53 2.12 9.08
CA LEU A 170 0.44 1.37 9.88
C LEU A 170 1.55 0.70 9.05
N SER A 171 1.57 0.89 7.73
CA SER A 171 2.58 0.26 6.85
C SER A 171 3.99 0.67 7.24
N MET A 172 4.19 1.94 7.62
CA MET A 172 5.47 2.45 8.08
C MET A 172 5.87 1.86 9.42
N GLU A 173 4.98 1.87 10.42
CA GLU A 173 5.26 1.31 11.74
C GLU A 173 5.54 -0.20 11.67
N LYS A 174 4.83 -0.93 10.81
CA LYS A 174 5.11 -2.36 10.56
C LYS A 174 6.48 -2.57 9.93
N LEU A 175 6.86 -1.75 8.94
CA LEU A 175 8.18 -1.84 8.32
C LEU A 175 9.28 -1.59 9.36
N VAL A 176 9.16 -0.50 10.13
CA VAL A 176 10.14 -0.14 11.17
C VAL A 176 10.22 -1.24 12.23
N ALA A 177 9.08 -1.75 12.72
CA ALA A 177 9.06 -2.83 13.71
C ALA A 177 9.70 -4.13 13.18
N LEU A 178 9.46 -4.48 11.92
CA LEU A 178 10.11 -5.63 11.27
C LEU A 178 11.63 -5.43 11.18
N MET A 179 12.06 -4.24 10.73
CA MET A 179 13.48 -3.90 10.60
C MET A 179 14.18 -3.91 11.97
N GLU A 180 13.58 -3.34 13.01
CA GLU A 180 14.11 -3.36 14.38
C GLU A 180 14.23 -4.79 14.93
N ALA A 181 13.19 -5.61 14.75
CA ALA A 181 13.17 -7.00 15.22
C ALA A 181 14.29 -7.84 14.57
N GLU A 182 14.65 -7.53 13.33
CA GLU A 182 15.65 -8.20 12.52
C GLU A 182 17.03 -7.50 12.55
N LYS A 183 17.14 -6.38 13.29
CA LYS A 183 18.35 -5.54 13.38
C LYS A 183 18.85 -5.05 12.01
N ILE A 184 17.92 -4.66 11.15
CA ILE A 184 18.17 -4.14 9.81
C ILE A 184 17.98 -2.62 9.82
N THR A 185 18.86 -1.90 9.15
CA THR A 185 18.76 -0.46 8.93
C THR A 185 18.51 -0.14 7.45
N PHE A 186 18.08 1.08 7.14
CA PHE A 186 18.00 1.54 5.75
C PHE A 186 19.39 1.54 5.05
N SER A 187 20.48 1.65 5.82
CA SER A 187 21.84 1.50 5.28
C SER A 187 22.10 0.07 4.80
N ASP A 188 21.60 -0.94 5.50
CA ASP A 188 21.75 -2.35 5.09
C ASP A 188 20.99 -2.63 3.80
N LEU A 189 19.80 -2.03 3.63
CA LEU A 189 19.03 -2.09 2.38
C LEU A 189 19.84 -1.51 1.21
N ARG A 190 20.44 -0.33 1.38
CA ARG A 190 21.30 0.30 0.35
C ARG A 190 22.53 -0.55 0.05
N GLN A 191 23.18 -1.09 1.08
CA GLN A 191 24.36 -1.93 0.90
C GLN A 191 24.05 -3.23 0.16
N ALA A 192 22.90 -3.86 0.46
CA ALA A 192 22.47 -5.07 -0.26
C ALA A 192 22.18 -4.77 -1.74
N LEU A 193 21.57 -3.61 -2.01
CA LEU A 193 21.31 -3.11 -3.35
C LEU A 193 22.61 -2.80 -4.12
N ASP A 194 23.61 -2.19 -3.50
CA ASP A 194 24.90 -1.90 -4.15
C ASP A 194 25.68 -3.18 -4.49
N ARG A 195 25.41 -4.28 -3.79
CA ARG A 195 26.04 -5.60 -4.00
C ARG A 195 25.34 -6.46 -5.07
N THR A 196 24.31 -5.98 -5.75
CA THR A 196 23.69 -6.72 -6.87
C THR A 196 24.56 -6.73 -8.12
N GLY A 197 25.44 -5.73 -8.24
CA GLY A 197 26.32 -5.55 -9.39
C GLY A 197 27.26 -6.73 -9.64
N GLY A 198 27.27 -7.21 -10.89
CA GLY A 198 28.21 -8.23 -11.36
C GLY A 198 27.87 -9.67 -11.00
N ILE A 199 26.79 -9.92 -10.25
CA ILE A 199 26.28 -11.28 -9.98
C ILE A 199 25.94 -11.95 -11.31
N ARG A 200 26.38 -13.20 -11.51
CA ARG A 200 26.15 -13.94 -12.74
C ARG A 200 24.85 -14.72 -12.62
N VAL A 201 23.90 -14.44 -13.50
CA VAL A 201 22.58 -15.04 -13.48
C VAL A 201 22.32 -15.75 -14.80
N HIS A 202 21.97 -17.03 -14.74
CA HIS A 202 21.46 -17.78 -15.88
C HIS A 202 19.95 -17.96 -15.73
N ILE A 203 19.17 -17.24 -16.53
CA ILE A 203 17.72 -17.43 -16.56
C ILE A 203 17.35 -18.37 -17.71
N VAL A 204 16.45 -19.31 -17.44
CA VAL A 204 15.83 -20.19 -18.42
C VAL A 204 14.33 -20.00 -18.35
N GLY A 205 13.70 -19.70 -19.48
CA GLY A 205 12.27 -19.50 -19.47
C GLY A 205 11.62 -19.17 -20.80
N ASP A 206 10.30 -19.12 -20.76
CA ASP A 206 9.48 -18.84 -21.94
C ASP A 206 9.57 -17.35 -22.28
N THR A 207 9.95 -17.01 -23.52
CA THR A 207 9.88 -15.63 -24.01
C THR A 207 8.50 -15.35 -24.61
N ILE A 208 7.96 -14.17 -24.30
CA ILE A 208 6.69 -13.68 -24.85
C ILE A 208 6.96 -12.34 -25.53
N VAL A 209 6.40 -12.11 -26.70
CA VAL A 209 6.27 -10.77 -27.28
C VAL A 209 4.90 -10.23 -26.93
N ASP A 210 4.84 -9.25 -26.05
CA ASP A 210 3.60 -8.53 -25.75
C ASP A 210 3.42 -7.43 -26.79
N ARG A 211 2.42 -7.61 -27.65
CA ARG A 211 2.11 -6.69 -28.75
C ARG A 211 0.90 -5.85 -28.41
N LEU A 212 1.00 -4.54 -28.64
CA LEU A 212 -0.12 -3.61 -28.59
C LEU A 212 -0.44 -3.15 -30.01
N THR A 213 -1.57 -3.62 -30.55
CA THR A 213 -2.10 -3.13 -31.83
C THR A 213 -3.01 -1.93 -31.56
N GLN A 214 -2.57 -0.74 -31.93
CA GLN A 214 -3.35 0.48 -31.78
C GLN A 214 -4.33 0.61 -32.94
N THR A 215 -5.58 0.92 -32.59
CA THR A 215 -6.67 1.03 -33.53
C THR A 215 -7.62 2.18 -33.17
N SER A 216 -8.37 2.67 -34.15
CA SER A 216 -9.47 3.63 -33.94
C SER A 216 -10.81 2.94 -34.23
N LEU A 217 -11.84 3.15 -33.41
CA LEU A 217 -13.16 2.58 -33.67
C LEU A 217 -13.80 3.25 -34.89
N ILE A 218 -14.06 2.50 -35.97
CA ILE A 218 -14.73 3.03 -37.17
C ILE A 218 -16.25 2.89 -37.04
N GLY A 219 -16.71 1.84 -36.36
CA GLY A 219 -18.12 1.64 -36.11
C GLY A 219 -18.42 0.36 -35.34
N ALA A 220 -19.41 0.44 -34.47
CA ALA A 220 -20.13 -0.71 -33.91
C ALA A 220 -21.54 -0.65 -34.50
N ALA A 221 -21.87 -1.44 -35.53
CA ALA A 221 -23.18 -1.29 -36.17
C ALA A 221 -23.75 -2.52 -36.90
N GLY A 222 -25.00 -2.82 -36.54
CA GLY A 222 -26.08 -3.24 -37.43
C GLY A 222 -26.23 -4.73 -37.72
N LYS A 223 -25.31 -5.30 -38.50
CA LYS A 223 -25.49 -6.64 -39.11
C LYS A 223 -25.01 -7.79 -38.23
N THR A 224 -23.94 -7.56 -37.47
CA THR A 224 -23.40 -8.49 -36.47
C THR A 224 -22.93 -7.69 -35.26
N PRO A 225 -23.06 -8.22 -34.03
CA PRO A 225 -22.62 -7.55 -32.82
C PRO A 225 -21.09 -7.61 -32.69
N THR A 226 -20.37 -6.96 -33.61
CA THR A 226 -18.90 -6.99 -33.69
C THR A 226 -18.36 -5.59 -33.97
N PHE A 227 -17.22 -5.26 -33.35
CA PHE A 227 -16.52 -4.00 -33.57
C PHE A 227 -15.78 -4.00 -34.90
N SER A 228 -15.85 -2.90 -35.65
CA SER A 228 -14.94 -2.60 -36.78
C SER A 228 -13.95 -1.53 -36.36
N VAL A 229 -12.66 -1.83 -36.51
CA VAL A 229 -11.56 -0.96 -36.09
C VAL A 229 -10.59 -0.68 -37.23
N ARG A 230 -10.01 0.52 -37.28
CA ARG A 230 -8.94 0.91 -38.22
C ARG A 230 -7.59 0.65 -37.57
N TYR A 231 -6.67 -0.02 -38.27
CA TYR A 231 -5.30 -0.15 -37.79
C TYR A 231 -4.56 1.19 -37.84
N GLU A 232 -3.89 1.57 -36.75
CA GLU A 232 -3.08 2.80 -36.64
C GLU A 232 -1.58 2.48 -36.48
N GLY A 233 -1.25 1.35 -35.86
CA GLY A 233 0.14 0.93 -35.64
C GLY A 233 0.24 -0.24 -34.67
N GLU A 234 1.46 -0.73 -34.47
CA GLU A 234 1.77 -1.74 -33.47
C GLU A 234 3.03 -1.39 -32.68
N ARG A 235 3.07 -1.83 -31.42
CA ARG A 235 4.25 -1.70 -30.56
C ARG A 235 4.48 -3.01 -29.83
N ASP A 236 5.69 -3.54 -29.97
CA ASP A 236 6.11 -4.80 -29.36
C ASP A 236 7.00 -4.55 -28.14
N TYR A 237 6.84 -5.41 -27.14
CA TYR A 237 7.68 -5.47 -25.94
C TYR A 237 8.10 -6.91 -25.70
N VAL A 238 9.33 -7.09 -25.23
CA VAL A 238 9.78 -8.39 -24.71
C VAL A 238 9.22 -8.56 -23.30
N GLY A 239 8.42 -9.61 -23.12
CA GLY A 239 7.81 -10.05 -21.87
C GLY A 239 8.21 -11.49 -21.54
N GLY A 240 7.46 -12.10 -20.61
CA GLY A 240 7.79 -13.43 -20.11
C GLY A 240 9.10 -13.45 -19.32
N ALA A 241 9.90 -14.51 -19.47
CA ALA A 241 11.21 -14.58 -18.83
C ALA A 241 12.18 -13.51 -19.36
N GLY A 242 11.91 -12.93 -20.54
CA GLY A 242 12.72 -11.86 -21.11
C GLY A 242 12.64 -10.56 -20.32
N ILE A 243 11.48 -10.17 -19.77
CA ILE A 243 11.39 -8.96 -18.94
C ILE A 243 12.07 -9.15 -17.58
N VAL A 244 11.97 -10.36 -16.99
CA VAL A 244 12.74 -10.73 -15.80
C VAL A 244 14.25 -10.60 -16.06
N ALA A 245 14.73 -11.09 -17.21
CA ALA A 245 16.13 -10.95 -17.63
C ALA A 245 16.55 -9.47 -17.74
N LYS A 246 15.68 -8.61 -18.29
CA LYS A 246 15.92 -7.16 -18.39
C LYS A 246 15.95 -6.48 -17.02
N HIS A 247 15.07 -6.83 -16.07
CA HIS A 247 15.16 -6.32 -14.70
C HIS A 247 16.47 -6.71 -14.02
N LEU A 248 16.90 -7.97 -14.16
CA LEU A 248 18.16 -8.45 -13.60
C LEU A 248 19.36 -7.69 -14.18
N ALA A 249 19.39 -7.49 -15.50
CA ALA A 249 20.45 -6.74 -16.18
C ALA A 249 20.44 -5.26 -15.75
N SER A 250 19.27 -4.63 -15.69
CA SER A 250 19.09 -3.24 -15.21
C SER A 250 19.54 -3.07 -13.76
N ALA A 251 19.32 -4.08 -12.91
CA ALA A 251 19.80 -4.14 -11.54
C ALA A 251 21.33 -4.35 -11.41
N GLY A 252 22.07 -4.47 -12.53
CA GLY A 252 23.52 -4.58 -12.59
C GLY A 252 24.07 -6.01 -12.68
N ALA A 253 23.22 -7.03 -12.80
CA ALA A 253 23.67 -8.41 -12.93
C ALA A 253 24.23 -8.70 -14.34
N LYS A 254 25.12 -9.70 -14.44
CA LYS A 254 25.57 -10.27 -15.72
C LYS A 254 24.62 -11.41 -16.09
N VAL A 255 23.75 -11.16 -17.06
CA VAL A 255 22.64 -12.07 -17.39
C VAL A 255 22.96 -12.87 -18.66
N THR A 256 22.89 -14.19 -18.54
CA THR A 256 22.73 -15.10 -19.67
C THR A 256 21.29 -15.61 -19.69
N PHE A 257 20.62 -15.57 -20.85
CA PHE A 257 19.22 -15.99 -20.99
C PHE A 257 19.08 -17.11 -22.02
N SER A 258 18.60 -18.27 -21.58
CA SER A 258 18.24 -19.40 -22.45
C SER A 258 16.74 -19.47 -22.65
N THR A 259 16.31 -19.54 -23.90
CA THR A 259 14.89 -19.57 -24.27
C THR A 259 14.68 -20.30 -25.59
N VAL A 260 13.42 -20.55 -25.94
CA VAL A 260 13.01 -21.17 -27.20
C VAL A 260 12.18 -20.18 -28.00
N LEU A 261 12.59 -19.92 -29.25
CA LEU A 261 11.91 -19.02 -30.17
C LEU A 261 11.55 -19.75 -31.47
N GLY A 262 10.53 -19.27 -32.18
CA GLY A 262 10.21 -19.74 -33.52
C GLY A 262 11.20 -19.24 -34.56
N ASP A 263 11.12 -19.76 -35.78
CA ASP A 263 11.88 -19.23 -36.92
C ASP A 263 11.04 -18.20 -37.69
N ASP A 264 10.76 -17.06 -37.05
CA ASP A 264 9.84 -16.03 -37.51
C ASP A 264 10.33 -14.59 -37.19
N ALA A 265 9.61 -13.58 -37.68
CA ALA A 265 9.98 -12.18 -37.49
C ALA A 265 10.00 -11.72 -36.00
N PRO A 266 9.06 -12.16 -35.13
CA PRO A 266 9.12 -11.81 -33.70
C PRO A 266 10.41 -12.28 -33.00
N LYS A 267 11.02 -13.41 -33.40
CA LYS A 267 12.34 -13.83 -32.90
C LYS A 267 13.40 -12.76 -33.14
N ASP A 268 13.44 -12.15 -34.33
CA ASP A 268 14.47 -11.16 -34.67
C ASP A 268 14.33 -9.90 -33.79
N PHE A 269 13.10 -9.47 -33.52
CA PHE A 269 12.81 -8.39 -32.56
C PHE A 269 13.31 -8.74 -31.15
N VAL A 270 12.96 -9.93 -30.64
CA VAL A 270 13.38 -10.40 -29.31
C VAL A 270 14.91 -10.38 -29.17
N LEU A 271 15.62 -10.95 -30.15
CA LEU A 271 17.08 -11.00 -30.11
C LEU A 271 17.71 -9.61 -30.12
N ALA A 272 17.18 -8.69 -30.94
CA ALA A 272 17.67 -7.32 -30.99
C ALA A 272 17.43 -6.56 -29.68
N ASP A 273 16.24 -6.68 -29.08
CA ASP A 273 15.89 -6.02 -27.81
C ASP A 273 16.75 -6.54 -26.64
N LEU A 274 16.95 -7.86 -26.54
CA LEU A 274 17.76 -8.46 -25.48
C LEU A 274 19.26 -8.08 -25.61
N VAL A 275 19.79 -8.02 -26.84
CA VAL A 275 21.15 -7.54 -27.09
C VAL A 275 21.28 -6.07 -26.71
N ALA A 276 20.30 -5.23 -27.04
CA ALA A 276 20.28 -3.83 -26.64
C ALA A 276 20.23 -3.64 -25.11
N ALA A 277 19.62 -4.59 -24.39
CA ALA A 277 19.62 -4.64 -22.94
C ALA A 277 20.91 -5.24 -22.32
N GLY A 278 21.90 -5.62 -23.14
CA GLY A 278 23.18 -6.17 -22.66
C GLY A 278 23.11 -7.63 -22.18
N ILE A 279 22.11 -8.40 -22.62
CA ILE A 279 21.88 -9.78 -22.18
C ILE A 279 22.53 -10.77 -23.15
N ASP A 280 23.33 -11.70 -22.62
CA ASP A 280 23.89 -12.83 -23.40
C ASP A 280 22.79 -13.86 -23.69
N THR A 281 22.22 -13.79 -24.90
CA THR A 281 21.04 -14.59 -25.25
C THR A 281 21.43 -15.89 -25.96
N LYS A 282 21.11 -17.02 -25.33
CA LYS A 282 21.30 -18.38 -25.85
C LYS A 282 19.98 -18.97 -26.37
N ALA A 283 19.41 -18.32 -27.39
CA ALA A 283 18.15 -18.76 -27.99
C ALA A 283 18.28 -20.06 -28.78
N ILE A 284 17.34 -20.98 -28.58
CA ILE A 284 17.15 -22.17 -29.41
C ILE A 284 16.03 -21.88 -30.40
N ILE A 285 16.33 -21.99 -31.70
CA ILE A 285 15.36 -21.73 -32.76
C ILE A 285 14.65 -23.03 -33.14
N ASP A 286 13.36 -23.12 -32.86
CA ASP A 286 12.49 -24.26 -33.17
C ASP A 286 11.51 -23.92 -34.29
N ARG A 287 11.78 -24.44 -35.49
CA ARG A 287 10.94 -24.23 -36.69
C ARG A 287 9.55 -24.85 -36.60
N THR A 288 9.28 -25.69 -35.60
CA THR A 288 8.00 -26.41 -35.46
C THR A 288 6.96 -25.65 -34.63
N ARG A 289 7.32 -24.47 -34.11
CA ARG A 289 6.45 -23.60 -33.32
C ARG A 289 6.69 -22.12 -33.63
N PRO A 290 5.69 -21.25 -33.43
CA PRO A 290 5.89 -19.82 -33.49
C PRO A 290 6.58 -19.31 -32.22
N THR A 291 7.26 -18.17 -32.33
CA THR A 291 7.57 -17.33 -31.16
C THR A 291 6.26 -16.89 -30.52
N THR A 292 6.13 -17.02 -29.20
CA THR A 292 4.90 -16.67 -28.49
C THR A 292 4.63 -15.17 -28.60
N VAL A 293 3.52 -14.78 -29.22
CA VAL A 293 3.05 -13.39 -29.31
C VAL A 293 1.70 -13.27 -28.63
N LYS A 294 1.57 -12.32 -27.71
CA LYS A 294 0.33 -11.97 -27.03
C LYS A 294 -0.10 -10.57 -27.47
N ASN A 295 -1.03 -10.49 -28.43
CA ASN A 295 -1.43 -9.22 -29.03
C ASN A 295 -2.72 -8.67 -28.42
N ALA A 296 -2.65 -7.53 -27.74
CA ALA A 296 -3.81 -6.78 -27.28
C ALA A 296 -4.18 -5.71 -28.33
N VAL A 297 -5.40 -5.79 -28.87
CA VAL A 297 -5.98 -4.77 -29.75
C VAL A 297 -6.62 -3.69 -28.90
N VAL A 298 -6.13 -2.45 -29.03
CA VAL A 298 -6.54 -1.30 -28.22
C VAL A 298 -7.21 -0.26 -29.10
N ALA A 299 -8.35 0.28 -28.66
CA ALA A 299 -9.01 1.43 -29.28
C ALA A 299 -9.44 2.44 -28.22
N ASP A 300 -9.12 3.72 -28.43
CA ASP A 300 -9.50 4.82 -27.54
C ASP A 300 -9.17 4.54 -26.04
N GLY A 301 -8.00 3.94 -25.79
CA GLY A 301 -7.54 3.56 -24.44
C GLY A 301 -8.13 2.26 -23.87
N TYR A 302 -9.05 1.62 -24.58
CA TYR A 302 -9.72 0.39 -24.15
C TYR A 302 -9.15 -0.86 -24.86
N ARG A 303 -8.81 -1.91 -24.12
CA ARG A 303 -8.34 -3.20 -24.67
C ARG A 303 -9.54 -4.04 -25.13
N LEU A 304 -9.77 -4.11 -26.45
CA LEU A 304 -10.95 -4.74 -27.07
C LEU A 304 -10.86 -6.27 -27.12
N LEU A 305 -9.74 -6.80 -27.58
CA LEU A 305 -9.53 -8.22 -27.84
C LEU A 305 -8.06 -8.58 -27.63
N LYS A 306 -7.80 -9.81 -27.18
CA LYS A 306 -6.46 -10.39 -27.16
C LYS A 306 -6.37 -11.55 -28.14
N ILE A 307 -5.35 -11.54 -29.00
CA ILE A 307 -5.04 -12.58 -29.98
C ILE A 307 -3.67 -13.16 -29.62
N ASP A 308 -3.66 -14.42 -29.19
CA ASP A 308 -2.44 -15.11 -28.81
C ASP A 308 -1.98 -16.04 -29.95
N THR A 309 -0.78 -15.81 -30.48
CA THR A 309 -0.10 -16.70 -31.44
C THR A 309 0.94 -17.51 -30.67
N LEU A 310 0.65 -18.77 -30.39
CA LEU A 310 1.46 -19.59 -29.49
C LEU A 310 1.37 -21.09 -29.77
N ASP A 311 2.34 -21.86 -29.28
CA ASP A 311 2.27 -23.31 -29.16
C ASP A 311 2.58 -23.73 -27.72
N ASN A 312 1.62 -24.40 -27.12
CA ASN A 312 1.62 -24.78 -25.71
C ASN A 312 2.05 -26.23 -25.47
N ARG A 313 2.38 -26.98 -26.53
CA ARG A 313 2.91 -28.35 -26.41
C ARG A 313 4.28 -28.31 -25.72
N GLY A 314 4.65 -29.41 -25.07
CA GLY A 314 6.01 -29.54 -24.54
C GLY A 314 7.05 -29.50 -25.66
N ILE A 315 8.22 -28.95 -25.36
CA ILE A 315 9.37 -28.95 -26.28
C ILE A 315 9.82 -30.38 -26.63
N SER A 316 10.51 -30.53 -27.76
CA SER A 316 11.08 -31.83 -28.17
C SER A 316 12.30 -32.23 -27.33
N ASP A 317 12.61 -33.53 -27.29
CA ASP A 317 13.79 -34.06 -26.58
C ASP A 317 15.10 -33.42 -27.06
N ARG A 318 15.17 -33.06 -28.34
CA ARG A 318 16.31 -32.34 -28.92
C ARG A 318 16.50 -30.97 -28.29
N VAL A 319 15.41 -30.20 -28.15
CA VAL A 319 15.44 -28.86 -27.55
C VAL A 319 15.72 -28.97 -26.04
N LEU A 320 15.14 -29.97 -25.37
CA LEU A 320 15.43 -30.25 -23.96
C LEU A 320 16.92 -30.52 -23.74
N GLU A 321 17.55 -31.37 -24.55
CA GLU A 321 18.97 -31.68 -24.41
C GLU A 321 19.87 -30.46 -24.68
N GLN A 322 19.49 -29.60 -25.62
CA GLN A 322 20.19 -28.32 -25.84
C GLN A 322 20.10 -27.40 -24.61
N LEU A 323 18.93 -27.27 -23.98
CA LEU A 323 18.78 -26.51 -22.74
C LEU A 323 19.63 -27.10 -21.60
N ARG A 324 19.65 -28.44 -21.45
CA ARG A 324 20.51 -29.12 -20.46
C ARG A 324 21.99 -28.84 -20.69
N GLN A 325 22.44 -28.83 -21.95
CA GLN A 325 23.82 -28.50 -22.29
C GLN A 325 24.15 -27.04 -21.97
N GLN A 326 23.25 -26.11 -22.26
CA GLN A 326 23.42 -24.71 -21.91
C GLN A 326 23.49 -24.51 -20.39
N LEU A 327 22.62 -25.16 -19.62
CA LEU A 327 22.63 -25.12 -18.15
C LEU A 327 23.94 -25.60 -17.55
N LYS A 328 24.52 -26.68 -18.10
CA LYS A 328 25.82 -27.20 -17.64
C LYS A 328 27.00 -26.33 -18.05
N ALA A 329 26.90 -25.64 -19.19
CA ALA A 329 28.00 -24.88 -19.77
C ALA A 329 28.11 -23.43 -19.27
N VAL A 330 27.02 -22.86 -18.76
CA VAL A 330 27.01 -21.50 -18.23
C VAL A 330 27.47 -21.50 -16.77
N ASP A 331 28.53 -20.76 -16.49
CA ASP A 331 28.98 -20.52 -15.12
C ASP A 331 28.18 -19.36 -14.51
N ALA A 332 27.35 -19.68 -13.53
CA ALA A 332 26.41 -18.75 -12.90
C ALA A 332 26.37 -18.93 -11.38
N ASP A 333 26.14 -17.83 -10.67
CA ASP A 333 25.96 -17.82 -9.21
C ASP A 333 24.50 -18.13 -8.84
N ILE A 334 23.59 -17.84 -9.77
CA ILE A 334 22.14 -18.01 -9.68
C ILE A 334 21.62 -18.63 -10.98
N VAL A 335 20.73 -19.63 -10.87
CA VAL A 335 19.89 -20.09 -11.99
C VAL A 335 18.42 -19.87 -11.67
N ILE A 336 17.71 -19.22 -12.60
CA ILE A 336 16.29 -18.90 -12.46
C ILE A 336 15.50 -19.68 -13.51
N PHE A 337 14.51 -20.46 -13.08
CA PHE A 337 13.48 -21.03 -13.94
C PHE A 337 12.25 -20.14 -13.88
N SER A 338 11.92 -19.51 -15.01
CA SER A 338 10.81 -18.58 -15.16
C SER A 338 9.81 -19.15 -16.15
N ASP A 339 8.75 -19.76 -15.61
CA ASP A 339 7.79 -20.57 -16.35
C ASP A 339 6.50 -19.80 -16.63
N PHE A 340 6.14 -19.68 -17.91
CA PHE A 340 4.87 -19.09 -18.36
C PHE A 340 3.95 -20.11 -19.04
N ARG A 341 4.26 -21.41 -18.89
CA ARG A 341 3.54 -22.56 -19.45
C ARG A 341 3.42 -22.51 -20.98
N HIS A 342 4.52 -22.20 -21.68
CA HIS A 342 4.61 -22.27 -23.13
C HIS A 342 5.50 -23.43 -23.64
N GLY A 343 5.84 -24.37 -22.76
CA GLY A 343 6.28 -25.71 -23.15
C GLY A 343 7.67 -26.11 -22.65
N ILE A 344 8.49 -25.16 -22.19
CA ILE A 344 9.81 -25.46 -21.63
C ILE A 344 9.68 -26.29 -20.34
N PHE A 345 8.80 -25.87 -19.43
CA PHE A 345 8.58 -26.55 -18.16
C PHE A 345 7.28 -27.34 -18.16
N ASN A 346 7.38 -28.64 -17.92
CA ASN A 346 6.27 -29.55 -17.74
C ASN A 346 6.79 -30.84 -17.07
N ALA A 347 5.88 -31.74 -16.68
CA ALA A 347 6.21 -32.98 -16.00
C ALA A 347 7.22 -33.88 -16.74
N ARG A 348 7.41 -33.74 -18.06
CA ARG A 348 8.42 -34.51 -18.82
C ARG A 348 9.79 -33.86 -18.87
N THR A 349 9.87 -32.54 -18.68
CA THR A 349 11.11 -31.78 -18.88
C THR A 349 11.73 -31.31 -17.58
N ILE A 350 10.93 -31.08 -16.53
CA ILE A 350 11.37 -30.42 -15.31
C ILE A 350 12.50 -31.17 -14.59
N ASP A 351 12.35 -32.49 -14.37
CA ASP A 351 13.37 -33.28 -13.68
C ASP A 351 14.71 -33.26 -14.41
N ALA A 352 14.67 -33.44 -15.73
CA ALA A 352 15.87 -33.43 -16.57
C ALA A 352 16.58 -32.06 -16.60
N LEU A 353 15.84 -30.95 -16.43
CA LEU A 353 16.38 -29.60 -16.31
C LEU A 353 16.96 -29.36 -14.90
N ILE A 354 16.28 -29.81 -13.85
CA ILE A 354 16.78 -29.72 -12.47
C ILE A 354 18.08 -30.52 -12.31
N GLU A 355 18.15 -31.73 -12.87
CA GLU A 355 19.36 -32.56 -12.89
C GLU A 355 20.54 -31.90 -13.63
N ALA A 356 20.26 -31.00 -14.57
CA ALA A 356 21.29 -30.30 -15.33
C ALA A 356 21.83 -29.05 -14.62
N LEU A 357 21.23 -28.64 -13.49
CA LEU A 357 21.69 -27.48 -12.72
C LEU A 357 23.11 -27.70 -12.16
N PRO A 358 24.01 -26.72 -12.28
CA PRO A 358 25.33 -26.78 -11.66
C PRO A 358 25.26 -27.01 -10.14
N ALA A 359 26.24 -27.71 -9.59
CA ALA A 359 26.32 -27.93 -8.14
C ALA A 359 26.60 -26.60 -7.40
N GLY A 360 25.90 -26.36 -6.29
CA GLY A 360 26.09 -25.16 -5.45
C GLY A 360 25.50 -23.87 -6.00
N VAL A 361 24.84 -23.90 -7.17
CA VAL A 361 24.13 -22.72 -7.71
C VAL A 361 22.93 -22.37 -6.85
N PHE A 362 22.63 -21.08 -6.73
CA PHE A 362 21.41 -20.61 -6.06
C PHE A 362 20.22 -20.76 -7.01
N ARG A 363 19.23 -21.56 -6.63
CA ARG A 363 18.12 -22.00 -7.50
C ARG A 363 16.87 -21.19 -7.20
N VAL A 364 16.30 -20.56 -8.22
CA VAL A 364 15.06 -19.79 -8.09
C VAL A 364 14.03 -20.28 -9.10
N GLY A 365 12.78 -20.43 -8.66
CA GLY A 365 11.67 -20.88 -9.48
C GLY A 365 10.48 -19.93 -9.38
N ASP A 366 9.91 -19.55 -10.52
CA ASP A 366 8.62 -18.86 -10.55
C ASP A 366 7.75 -19.44 -11.67
N SER A 367 6.46 -19.62 -11.39
CA SER A 367 5.47 -20.13 -12.37
C SER A 367 4.40 -19.08 -12.55
N GLN A 368 4.64 -18.15 -13.48
CA GLN A 368 3.86 -16.94 -13.67
C GLN A 368 2.88 -17.13 -14.83
N VAL A 369 1.60 -17.34 -14.50
CA VAL A 369 0.57 -17.56 -15.52
C VAL A 369 -0.65 -16.67 -15.36
N ALA A 370 -0.91 -15.85 -16.37
CA ALA A 370 -2.10 -14.99 -16.39
C ALA A 370 -3.38 -15.76 -16.79
N SER A 371 -3.30 -16.53 -17.88
CA SER A 371 -4.45 -17.19 -18.52
C SER A 371 -4.39 -18.73 -18.46
N ARG A 372 -3.30 -19.29 -17.96
CA ARG A 372 -3.09 -20.74 -17.84
C ARG A 372 -2.91 -21.14 -16.38
N TRP A 373 -2.68 -22.42 -16.18
CA TRP A 373 -2.37 -22.98 -14.88
C TRP A 373 -0.95 -23.52 -14.90
N GLY A 374 -0.16 -23.04 -13.96
CA GLY A 374 1.20 -23.48 -13.70
C GLY A 374 1.30 -23.97 -12.28
N ASN A 375 2.13 -24.99 -12.08
CA ASN A 375 2.33 -25.62 -10.79
C ASN A 375 3.69 -25.20 -10.25
N ILE A 376 3.70 -24.28 -9.28
CA ILE A 376 4.94 -23.85 -8.61
C ILE A 376 5.63 -25.03 -7.89
N LEU A 377 4.89 -26.09 -7.55
CA LEU A 377 5.46 -27.32 -6.96
C LEU A 377 6.25 -28.16 -7.96
N ASP A 378 6.37 -27.75 -9.23
CA ASP A 378 7.36 -28.32 -10.16
C ASP A 378 8.80 -27.92 -9.74
N PHE A 379 8.96 -26.86 -8.92
CA PHE A 379 10.26 -26.35 -8.46
C PHE A 379 10.59 -26.75 -7.02
N GLN A 380 10.56 -28.06 -6.73
CA GLN A 380 10.83 -28.58 -5.39
C GLN A 380 12.29 -28.42 -4.97
N ASN A 381 12.52 -28.10 -3.69
CA ASN A 381 13.85 -27.96 -3.09
C ASN A 381 14.70 -26.81 -3.68
N PHE A 382 14.05 -25.77 -4.20
CA PHE A 382 14.71 -24.55 -4.67
C PHE A 382 15.06 -23.64 -3.48
N ASP A 383 16.03 -22.73 -3.66
CA ASP A 383 16.40 -21.78 -2.62
C ASP A 383 15.33 -20.69 -2.44
N LEU A 384 14.69 -20.27 -3.53
CA LEU A 384 13.60 -19.30 -3.52
C LEU A 384 12.51 -19.69 -4.52
N ILE A 385 11.25 -19.60 -4.10
CA ILE A 385 10.10 -19.57 -5.01
C ILE A 385 9.21 -18.36 -4.71
N THR A 386 8.58 -17.80 -5.74
CA THR A 386 7.80 -16.55 -5.60
C THR A 386 6.38 -16.58 -6.21
N PRO A 387 5.53 -17.58 -5.89
CA PRO A 387 4.18 -17.65 -6.42
C PRO A 387 3.30 -16.50 -5.93
N ASN A 388 2.19 -16.24 -6.62
CA ASN A 388 1.07 -15.48 -6.07
C ASN A 388 0.03 -16.39 -5.41
N GLU A 389 -0.98 -15.81 -4.75
CA GLU A 389 -2.03 -16.60 -4.09
C GLU A 389 -2.78 -17.55 -5.03
N LYS A 390 -3.07 -17.13 -6.26
CA LYS A 390 -3.75 -17.99 -7.26
C LYS A 390 -2.84 -19.16 -7.67
N GLU A 391 -1.56 -18.85 -7.87
CA GLU A 391 -0.37 -19.72 -7.87
C GLU A 391 -0.49 -20.89 -6.87
N ALA A 392 -0.46 -20.49 -5.60
CA ALA A 392 -0.47 -21.37 -4.44
C ALA A 392 -1.73 -22.23 -4.35
N ARG A 393 -2.90 -21.63 -4.54
CA ARG A 393 -4.20 -22.31 -4.47
C ARG A 393 -4.32 -23.39 -5.53
N PHE A 394 -3.89 -23.09 -6.75
CA PHE A 394 -3.89 -24.07 -7.83
C PHE A 394 -2.95 -25.24 -7.52
N ALA A 395 -1.72 -24.95 -7.10
CA ALA A 395 -0.72 -25.97 -6.80
C ALA A 395 -1.14 -26.94 -5.68
N LEU A 396 -1.85 -26.44 -4.67
CA LEU A 396 -2.34 -27.24 -3.53
C LEU A 396 -3.74 -27.82 -3.72
N GLY A 397 -4.48 -27.40 -4.77
CA GLY A 397 -5.90 -27.71 -4.90
C GLY A 397 -6.75 -27.15 -3.76
N ASP A 398 -6.40 -25.96 -3.25
CA ASP A 398 -6.97 -25.38 -2.02
C ASP A 398 -7.81 -24.12 -2.30
N GLN A 399 -9.10 -24.16 -1.97
CA GLN A 399 -10.05 -23.06 -2.23
C GLN A 399 -10.29 -22.16 -1.00
N ASP A 400 -10.28 -22.73 0.20
CA ASP A 400 -10.90 -22.10 1.38
C ASP A 400 -9.89 -21.68 2.45
N THR A 401 -8.65 -22.19 2.40
CA THR A 401 -7.69 -21.92 3.47
C THR A 401 -7.29 -20.45 3.49
N VAL A 402 -7.20 -19.87 4.69
CA VAL A 402 -6.68 -18.52 4.91
C VAL A 402 -5.22 -18.44 4.45
N VAL A 403 -4.80 -17.28 3.94
CA VAL A 403 -3.53 -17.11 3.22
C VAL A 403 -2.29 -17.59 3.99
N ARG A 404 -2.20 -17.35 5.31
CA ARG A 404 -1.07 -17.82 6.12
C ARG A 404 -0.96 -19.35 6.12
N PRO A 405 -1.96 -20.13 6.59
CA PRO A 405 -1.87 -21.58 6.53
C PRO A 405 -1.74 -22.14 5.11
N LEU A 406 -2.29 -21.47 4.08
CA LEU A 406 -2.05 -21.80 2.68
C LEU A 406 -0.55 -21.71 2.33
N GLY A 407 0.08 -20.58 2.67
CA GLY A 407 1.51 -20.38 2.46
C GLY A 407 2.38 -21.37 3.24
N THR A 408 2.01 -21.72 4.47
CA THR A 408 2.70 -22.76 5.25
C THR A 408 2.64 -24.13 4.56
N LYS A 409 1.44 -24.58 4.14
CA LYS A 409 1.28 -25.84 3.39
C LYS A 409 2.11 -25.83 2.11
N LEU A 410 2.15 -24.70 1.39
CA LEU A 410 2.91 -24.58 0.15
C LEU A 410 4.41 -24.65 0.41
N TYR A 411 4.89 -23.93 1.42
CA TYR A 411 6.30 -23.91 1.83
C TYR A 411 6.79 -25.32 2.19
N GLU A 412 5.99 -26.06 2.98
CA GLU A 412 6.27 -27.44 3.36
C GLU A 412 6.25 -28.38 2.14
N ALA A 413 5.23 -28.28 1.28
CA ALA A 413 5.10 -29.12 0.09
C ALA A 413 6.20 -28.86 -0.95
N ALA A 414 6.67 -27.61 -1.07
CA ALA A 414 7.73 -27.24 -1.99
C ALA A 414 9.12 -27.68 -1.49
N GLY A 415 9.32 -27.79 -0.17
CA GLY A 415 10.63 -28.06 0.41
C GLY A 415 11.67 -26.97 0.11
N CYS A 416 11.24 -25.78 -0.30
CA CYS A 416 12.11 -24.67 -0.63
C CYS A 416 12.73 -24.05 0.64
N LYS A 417 13.88 -23.37 0.51
CA LYS A 417 14.47 -22.64 1.66
C LYS A 417 13.72 -21.36 1.98
N HIS A 418 13.29 -20.63 0.95
CA HIS A 418 12.52 -19.40 1.11
C HIS A 418 11.33 -19.39 0.16
N LEU A 419 10.20 -18.90 0.65
CA LEU A 419 8.99 -18.66 -0.14
C LEU A 419 8.59 -17.20 0.03
N ILE A 420 8.39 -16.48 -1.07
CA ILE A 420 7.72 -15.17 -1.05
C ILE A 420 6.37 -15.33 -1.75
N LEU A 421 5.29 -15.35 -0.98
CA LEU A 421 3.94 -15.43 -1.51
C LEU A 421 3.41 -14.02 -1.78
N LYS A 422 3.23 -13.69 -3.07
CA LYS A 422 2.73 -12.39 -3.54
C LYS A 422 1.22 -12.29 -3.35
N MET A 423 0.75 -11.20 -2.73
CA MET A 423 -0.68 -10.98 -2.41
C MET A 423 -1.25 -9.70 -3.07
N GLY A 424 -0.58 -9.16 -4.08
CA GLY A 424 -1.02 -7.98 -4.82
C GLY A 424 -1.02 -6.72 -3.97
N ASP A 425 -2.15 -6.03 -3.90
CA ASP A 425 -2.38 -4.84 -3.08
C ASP A 425 -2.29 -5.07 -1.56
N ARG A 426 -2.26 -6.34 -1.13
CA ARG A 426 -1.99 -6.72 0.27
C ARG A 426 -0.50 -6.93 0.57
N GLY A 427 0.38 -6.69 -0.41
CA GLY A 427 1.83 -6.87 -0.26
C GLY A 427 2.26 -8.32 -0.42
N LEU A 428 3.07 -8.83 0.51
CA LEU A 428 3.60 -10.19 0.48
C LEU A 428 3.70 -10.82 1.87
N ILE A 429 3.73 -12.16 1.90
CA ILE A 429 4.11 -12.95 3.08
C ILE A 429 5.31 -13.82 2.71
N ALA A 430 6.37 -13.73 3.49
CA ALA A 430 7.61 -14.46 3.27
C ALA A 430 7.80 -15.53 4.35
N PHE A 431 8.27 -16.71 3.95
CA PHE A 431 8.59 -17.84 4.82
C PHE A 431 10.08 -18.16 4.72
N ARG A 432 10.67 -18.61 5.83
CA ARG A 432 12.10 -18.90 5.95
C ARG A 432 12.33 -20.14 6.84
N PRO A 433 13.53 -20.73 6.83
CA PRO A 433 13.85 -21.86 7.69
C PRO A 433 13.72 -21.45 9.16
N SER A 434 13.26 -22.39 9.98
CA SER A 434 13.08 -22.23 11.42
C SER A 434 13.63 -23.47 12.11
N ASP A 435 14.38 -23.28 13.20
CA ASP A 435 14.99 -24.39 13.94
C ASP A 435 13.95 -25.18 14.76
N ALA A 436 12.75 -24.62 14.99
CA ALA A 436 11.61 -25.32 15.57
C ALA A 436 10.29 -25.12 14.79
N PRO A 437 9.39 -26.12 14.75
CA PRO A 437 8.05 -25.97 14.19
C PRO A 437 7.25 -24.91 14.96
N ASN A 438 6.50 -24.06 14.24
CA ASN A 438 5.63 -23.02 14.81
C ASN A 438 6.33 -21.87 15.56
N GLU A 439 7.60 -21.57 15.29
CA GLU A 439 8.19 -20.33 15.80
C GLU A 439 7.46 -19.10 15.20
N PRO A 440 7.15 -18.07 16.02
CA PRO A 440 6.52 -16.83 15.54
C PRO A 440 7.29 -16.12 14.44
N ARG A 441 8.59 -16.42 14.28
CA ARG A 441 9.51 -15.79 13.32
C ARG A 441 9.72 -16.58 12.03
N SER A 442 9.06 -17.72 11.85
CA SER A 442 9.15 -18.56 10.65
C SER A 442 8.55 -17.90 9.39
N PHE A 443 7.77 -16.84 9.56
CA PHE A 443 7.23 -16.01 8.49
C PHE A 443 7.08 -14.56 8.92
N PHE A 444 6.94 -13.65 7.96
CA PHE A 444 6.64 -12.23 8.18
C PHE A 444 5.91 -11.64 6.97
N THR A 445 5.33 -10.46 7.14
CA THR A 445 4.60 -9.74 6.07
C THR A 445 5.28 -8.42 5.75
N VAL A 446 5.24 -8.03 4.48
CA VAL A 446 5.66 -6.70 4.02
C VAL A 446 4.48 -6.09 3.25
N ASP A 447 4.01 -4.94 3.71
CA ASP A 447 2.94 -4.17 3.05
C ASP A 447 3.47 -3.60 1.70
N PRO A 448 2.60 -3.29 0.73
CA PRO A 448 3.03 -2.75 -0.55
C PRO A 448 3.59 -1.33 -0.38
N PHE A 449 4.55 -0.96 -1.25
CA PHE A 449 5.18 0.35 -1.24
C PHE A 449 4.70 1.27 -2.37
N ALA A 450 3.66 0.89 -3.12
CA ALA A 450 3.13 1.69 -4.21
C ALA A 450 2.31 2.87 -3.66
N ASP A 451 2.72 4.10 -4.00
CA ASP A 451 2.02 5.33 -3.66
C ASP A 451 0.87 5.62 -4.66
N HIS A 452 1.07 5.26 -5.93
CA HIS A 452 0.09 5.43 -7.02
C HIS A 452 0.23 4.30 -8.03
N ILE A 453 -0.86 3.63 -8.40
CA ILE A 453 -0.81 2.51 -9.34
C ILE A 453 -1.18 3.01 -10.74
N VAL A 454 -0.27 2.83 -11.70
CA VAL A 454 -0.46 3.15 -13.12
C VAL A 454 -0.72 1.87 -13.90
N ASP A 455 0.21 0.91 -13.87
CA ASP A 455 0.05 -0.43 -14.46
C ASP A 455 0.69 -1.48 -13.54
N ALA A 456 -0.10 -2.45 -13.06
CA ALA A 456 0.40 -3.50 -12.16
C ALA A 456 1.05 -4.69 -12.90
N VAL A 457 1.02 -4.70 -14.24
CA VAL A 457 1.68 -5.73 -15.04
C VAL A 457 3.20 -5.64 -14.85
N GLY A 458 3.88 -6.78 -14.71
CA GLY A 458 5.35 -6.83 -14.53
C GLY A 458 5.83 -6.64 -13.09
N ALA A 459 4.98 -6.20 -12.16
CA ALA A 459 5.36 -5.99 -10.75
C ALA A 459 5.95 -7.25 -10.08
N GLY A 460 5.41 -8.42 -10.43
CA GLY A 460 5.93 -9.71 -9.97
C GLY A 460 7.31 -10.05 -10.52
N ASP A 461 7.64 -9.58 -11.72
CA ASP A 461 8.92 -9.80 -12.41
C ASP A 461 10.02 -8.95 -11.78
N ALA A 462 9.72 -7.68 -11.52
CA ALA A 462 10.59 -6.78 -10.76
C ALA A 462 10.84 -7.29 -9.34
N LEU A 463 9.80 -7.77 -8.65
CA LEU A 463 9.92 -8.39 -7.33
C LEU A 463 10.88 -9.59 -7.37
N LEU A 464 10.64 -10.53 -8.29
CA LEU A 464 11.46 -11.73 -8.45
C LEU A 464 12.93 -11.36 -8.69
N ALA A 465 13.20 -10.42 -9.60
CA ALA A 465 14.56 -10.00 -9.95
C ALA A 465 15.32 -9.42 -8.73
N TYR A 466 14.72 -8.43 -8.06
CA TYR A 466 15.38 -7.76 -6.93
C TYR A 466 15.46 -8.65 -5.70
N ALA A 467 14.42 -9.41 -5.38
CA ALA A 467 14.46 -10.36 -4.27
C ALA A 467 15.53 -11.42 -4.50
N THR A 468 15.68 -11.94 -5.72
CA THR A 468 16.70 -12.94 -6.07
C THR A 468 18.12 -12.41 -5.86
N LEU A 469 18.45 -11.27 -6.45
CA LEU A 469 19.79 -10.70 -6.38
C LEU A 469 20.17 -10.32 -4.95
N THR A 470 19.25 -9.67 -4.24
CA THR A 470 19.51 -9.16 -2.89
C THR A 470 19.48 -10.28 -1.86
N LEU A 471 18.69 -11.36 -2.05
CA LEU A 471 18.79 -12.56 -1.23
C LEU A 471 20.14 -13.24 -1.39
N LYS A 472 20.64 -13.35 -2.64
CA LYS A 472 21.96 -13.92 -2.89
C LYS A 472 23.08 -13.08 -2.28
N SER A 473 23.00 -11.75 -2.37
CA SER A 473 24.06 -10.85 -1.91
C SER A 473 24.05 -10.61 -0.39
N SER A 474 22.87 -10.58 0.24
CA SER A 474 22.71 -10.30 1.68
C SER A 474 22.53 -11.55 2.55
N GLN A 475 22.13 -12.67 1.96
CA GLN A 475 21.70 -13.89 2.67
C GLN A 475 20.55 -13.63 3.67
N ASN A 476 19.77 -12.56 3.46
CA ASN A 476 18.69 -12.17 4.35
C ASN A 476 17.37 -12.00 3.57
N ILE A 477 16.42 -12.89 3.84
CA ILE A 477 15.10 -12.89 3.18
C ILE A 477 14.26 -11.65 3.52
N VAL A 478 14.49 -10.99 4.66
CA VAL A 478 13.78 -9.77 5.04
C VAL A 478 14.24 -8.62 4.17
N ILE A 479 15.55 -8.45 4.00
CA ILE A 479 16.13 -7.47 3.06
C ILE A 479 15.62 -7.73 1.64
N ALA A 480 15.65 -9.00 1.22
CA ALA A 480 15.19 -9.38 -0.11
C ALA A 480 13.71 -9.11 -0.35
N SER A 481 12.87 -9.35 0.67
CA SER A 481 11.43 -9.10 0.60
C SER A 481 11.12 -7.61 0.53
N ILE A 482 11.82 -6.78 1.33
CA ILE A 482 11.65 -5.33 1.31
C ILE A 482 12.09 -4.75 -0.03
N LEU A 483 13.29 -5.08 -0.50
CA LEU A 483 13.81 -4.56 -1.77
C LEU A 483 13.02 -5.08 -2.98
N GLY A 484 12.58 -6.34 -2.97
CA GLY A 484 11.69 -6.89 -3.98
C GLY A 484 10.34 -6.17 -4.02
N ALA A 485 9.72 -5.90 -2.86
CA ALA A 485 8.47 -5.14 -2.79
C ALA A 485 8.66 -3.68 -3.24
N MET A 486 9.80 -3.05 -2.93
CA MET A 486 10.09 -1.69 -3.41
C MET A 486 10.26 -1.66 -4.93
N ALA A 487 10.95 -2.63 -5.52
CA ALA A 487 11.07 -2.76 -6.97
C ALA A 487 9.71 -2.99 -7.65
N ALA A 488 8.88 -3.86 -7.07
CA ALA A 488 7.50 -4.08 -7.54
C ALA A 488 6.68 -2.79 -7.54
N ALA A 489 6.82 -1.98 -6.48
CA ALA A 489 6.14 -0.69 -6.38
C ALA A 489 6.63 0.32 -7.43
N VAL A 490 7.94 0.37 -7.71
CA VAL A 490 8.48 1.22 -8.78
C VAL A 490 7.91 0.82 -10.14
N GLU A 491 7.84 -0.48 -10.44
CA GLU A 491 7.25 -0.97 -11.69
C GLU A 491 5.76 -0.57 -11.79
N CYS A 492 5.00 -0.76 -10.71
CA CYS A 492 3.57 -0.42 -10.67
C CYS A 492 3.27 1.07 -10.91
N GLU A 493 4.22 1.94 -10.60
CA GLU A 493 4.11 3.41 -10.65
C GLU A 493 4.37 3.98 -12.05
N ARG A 494 4.63 3.12 -13.05
CA ARG A 494 5.02 3.52 -14.41
C ARG A 494 4.09 2.89 -15.44
N ASP A 495 4.05 3.50 -16.62
CA ASP A 495 3.36 2.94 -17.78
C ASP A 495 4.33 2.11 -18.62
N GLY A 496 3.99 0.83 -18.83
CA GLY A 496 4.76 -0.12 -19.63
C GLY A 496 5.92 -0.80 -18.90
N ASN A 497 6.55 -1.76 -19.59
CA ASN A 497 7.59 -2.65 -19.06
C ASN A 497 8.98 -1.99 -19.06
N ILE A 498 9.18 -0.95 -18.26
CA ILE A 498 10.47 -0.24 -18.15
C ILE A 498 11.30 -0.88 -17.03
N PRO A 499 12.45 -1.51 -17.33
CA PRO A 499 13.22 -2.23 -16.31
C PRO A 499 13.68 -1.34 -15.14
N VAL A 500 13.18 -1.62 -13.93
CA VAL A 500 13.57 -0.98 -12.67
C VAL A 500 15.09 -0.95 -12.47
N THR A 501 15.65 0.24 -12.23
CA THR A 501 17.07 0.46 -11.94
C THR A 501 17.36 0.51 -10.42
N PRO A 502 18.60 0.28 -9.98
CA PRO A 502 18.98 0.42 -8.58
C PRO A 502 18.74 1.84 -8.05
N ASP A 503 18.90 2.87 -8.88
CA ASP A 503 18.65 4.26 -8.50
C ASP A 503 17.16 4.46 -8.17
N ASP A 504 16.26 3.88 -8.95
CA ASP A 504 14.82 3.94 -8.68
C ASP A 504 14.45 3.35 -7.31
N VAL A 505 15.06 2.20 -6.98
CA VAL A 505 14.85 1.55 -5.68
C VAL A 505 15.51 2.37 -4.56
N ARG A 506 16.68 2.98 -4.79
CA ARG A 506 17.36 3.84 -3.81
C ARG A 506 16.55 5.10 -3.49
N ASP A 507 15.87 5.67 -4.48
CA ASP A 507 14.93 6.77 -4.29
C ASP A 507 13.74 6.35 -3.43
N LYS A 508 13.23 5.12 -3.63
CA LYS A 508 12.17 4.56 -2.80
C LYS A 508 12.63 4.38 -1.35
N ILE A 509 13.82 3.82 -1.13
CA ILE A 509 14.44 3.69 0.20
C ILE A 509 14.50 5.05 0.90
N SER A 510 15.01 6.09 0.20
CA SER A 510 15.21 7.42 0.79
C SER A 510 13.89 8.11 1.15
N ARG A 511 12.83 7.90 0.34
CA ARG A 511 11.47 8.35 0.67
C ARG A 511 10.95 7.69 1.95
N TYR A 512 11.12 6.39 2.09
CA TYR A 512 10.65 5.63 3.25
C TYR A 512 11.46 5.92 4.52
N GLU A 513 12.78 6.11 4.41
CA GLU A 513 13.64 6.53 5.52
C GLU A 513 13.24 7.92 6.03
N SER A 514 13.00 8.87 5.12
CA SER A 514 12.53 10.21 5.48
C SER A 514 11.21 10.14 6.24
N ARG A 515 10.23 9.36 5.74
CA ARG A 515 8.94 9.14 6.40
C ARG A 515 9.08 8.55 7.80
N ALA A 516 9.98 7.58 7.99
CA ALA A 516 10.25 6.98 9.30
C ALA A 516 10.87 7.98 10.30
N GLY A 517 11.79 8.85 9.84
CA GLY A 517 12.43 9.87 10.68
C GLY A 517 11.47 10.96 11.18
N PHE A 518 10.47 11.33 10.37
CA PHE A 518 9.43 12.28 10.80
C PHE A 518 8.58 11.77 11.97
N GLN A 519 8.38 10.45 12.08
CA GLN A 519 7.57 9.87 13.18
C GLN A 519 8.34 9.77 14.51
N HIS A 520 9.65 9.51 14.48
CA HIS A 520 10.48 9.46 15.70
C HIS A 520 10.73 10.83 16.35
N SER A 521 10.58 11.92 15.57
CA SER A 521 10.77 13.30 16.06
C SER A 521 9.55 13.86 16.80
N ALA A 522 8.41 13.16 16.75
CA ALA A 522 7.12 13.58 17.29
C ALA A 522 6.69 12.80 18.54
N ALA A 523 7.53 11.88 19.05
CA ALA A 523 7.26 11.05 20.23
C ALA A 523 7.91 11.59 21.51
#